data_AF-A0A7W5ZXF5-F1
#
_entry.id   AF-A0A7W5ZXF5-F1
#
_cell.length_a   1.000
_cell.length_b   1.000
_cell.length_c   1.000
_cell.angle_alpha   90.00
_cell.angle_beta   90.00
_cell.angle_gamma   90.00
#
_symmetry.space_group_name_H-M   'P 1'
#
loop_
_entity.id
_entity.type
_entity.pdbx_description
1 polymer ?
#
loop_
_entity_poly.entity_id
_entity_poly.type
_entity_poly.pdbx_seq_one_letter_code
_entity_poly.pdbx_strand_id
1 'polypeptide(L)' 'MLEFQCWFCGAGINRDDDGALLVSVEGLWRWAEGRRATDDPFQNIYVHSHCAKDRMAGATMSLEPPVFGEED' A
#
# COMPACT_ATOMS: atom_id res chain seq x y z
N MET A 1 4.94 21.83 -2.96
CA MET A 1 4.57 20.95 -1.83
C MET A 1 4.25 19.60 -2.43
N LEU A 2 4.71 18.48 -1.88
CA LEU A 2 4.33 17.16 -2.41
C LEU A 2 2.91 16.87 -1.94
N GLU A 3 1.98 16.74 -2.87
CA GLU A 3 0.59 16.40 -2.60
C GLU A 3 0.38 14.92 -2.87
N PHE A 4 0.01 14.18 -1.82
CA PHE A 4 -0.32 12.76 -1.92
C PHE A 4 -1.84 12.63 -1.86
N GLN A 5 -2.39 11.70 -2.64
CA GLN A 5 -3.83 11.39 -2.64
C GLN A 5 -4.01 9.89 -2.43
N CYS A 6 -4.98 9.55 -1.58
CA CYS A 6 -5.35 8.18 -1.33
C CYS A 6 -6.00 7.59 -2.58
N TRP A 7 -5.45 6.49 -3.08
CA TRP A 7 -5.94 5.80 -4.27
C TRP A 7 -7.39 5.33 -4.14
N PHE A 8 -7.84 4.97 -2.93
CA PHE A 8 -9.18 4.42 -2.71
C PHE A 8 -10.28 5.47 -2.56
N CYS A 9 -10.03 6.58 -1.86
CA CYS A 9 -11.05 7.59 -1.56
C CYS A 9 -10.82 8.94 -2.26
N GLY A 10 -9.66 9.15 -2.90
CA GLY A 10 -9.29 10.39 -3.59
C GLY A 10 -8.96 11.57 -2.67
N ALA A 11 -9.12 11.42 -1.35
CA ALA A 11 -8.78 12.48 -0.40
C ALA A 11 -7.26 12.65 -0.26
N GLY A 12 -6.82 13.88 0.04
CA GLY A 12 -5.43 14.19 0.29
C GLY A 12 -4.88 13.45 1.51
N ILE A 13 -3.60 13.09 1.46
CA ILE A 13 -2.84 12.53 2.57
C ILE A 13 -1.87 13.61 3.06
N ASN A 14 -2.05 14.03 4.32
CA ASN A 14 -1.20 15.04 4.94
C ASN A 14 0.09 14.41 5.46
N ARG A 15 1.15 15.20 5.59
CA ARG A 15 2.44 14.71 6.12
C ARG A 15 2.38 14.29 7.59
N ASP A 16 1.44 14.86 8.32
CA ASP A 16 1.22 14.58 9.74
C ASP A 16 0.18 13.45 9.92
N ASP A 17 -0.21 12.77 8.84
CA ASP A 17 -1.09 11.61 8.88
C ASP A 17 -0.26 10.37 9.24
N ASP A 18 -0.25 10.00 10.53
CA ASP A 18 0.41 8.79 11.04
C ASP A 18 -0.15 7.50 10.40
N GLY A 19 -1.27 7.58 9.68
CA GLY A 19 -1.89 6.50 8.92
C GLY A 19 -1.54 6.48 7.43
N ALA A 20 -0.58 7.28 6.95
CA ALA A 20 -0.18 7.30 5.55
C ALA A 20 0.63 6.04 5.15
N LEU A 21 0.18 5.32 4.13
CA LEU A 21 0.83 4.10 3.63
C LEU A 21 1.28 4.21 2.18
N LEU A 22 2.40 3.57 1.89
CA LEU A 22 2.88 3.26 0.53
C LEU A 22 2.66 1.77 0.26
N VAL A 23 1.94 1.45 -0.81
CA VAL A 23 1.74 0.08 -1.29
C VAL A 23 2.39 -0.08 -2.65
N SER A 24 3.27 -1.07 -2.77
CA SER A 24 3.87 -1.47 -4.04
C SER A 24 3.10 -2.65 -4.65
N VAL A 25 2.65 -2.47 -5.88
CA VAL A 25 2.01 -3.51 -6.71
C VAL A 25 3.02 -3.95 -7.75
N GLU A 26 3.34 -5.24 -7.79
CA GLU A 26 4.33 -5.78 -8.71
C GLU A 26 4.04 -7.22 -9.13
N GLY A 27 4.67 -7.65 -10.22
CA GLY A 27 4.53 -9.01 -10.73
C GLY A 27 5.01 -10.06 -9.72
N LEU A 28 4.15 -11.02 -9.38
CA LEU A 28 4.46 -12.11 -8.43
C LEU A 28 5.71 -12.92 -8.84
N TRP A 29 5.83 -13.26 -10.12
CA TRP A 29 6.92 -14.10 -10.62
C TRP A 29 8.27 -13.39 -10.59
N ARG A 30 8.30 -12.05 -10.69
CA ARG A 30 9.52 -11.25 -10.47
C ARG A 30 10.10 -11.50 -9.09
N TRP A 31 9.24 -11.54 -8.06
CA TRP A 31 9.65 -11.88 -6.70
C TRP A 31 10.14 -13.33 -6.58
N ALA A 32 9.40 -14.26 -7.18
CA ALA A 32 9.74 -15.68 -7.10
C ALA A 32 11.07 -16.03 -7.80
N GLU A 33 11.37 -15.39 -8.92
CA GLU A 33 12.53 -15.70 -9.77
C GLU A 33 13.77 -14.85 -9.46
N GLY A 34 13.63 -13.79 -8.65
CA GLY A 34 14.74 -12.92 -8.23
C GLY A 34 15.40 -12.12 -9.36
N ARG A 35 14.73 -12.01 -10.52
CA ARG A 35 15.22 -11.27 -11.69
C ARG A 35 14.28 -10.10 -11.95
N ARG A 36 14.85 -8.90 -12.18
CA ARG A 36 14.11 -7.70 -12.56
C ARG A 36 14.39 -7.38 -14.02
N ALA A 37 13.38 -7.41 -14.86
CA ALA A 37 13.41 -6.86 -16.19
C ALA A 37 12.97 -5.39 -16.17
N THR A 38 13.45 -4.60 -17.14
CA THR A 38 13.12 -3.16 -17.25
C THR A 38 11.66 -2.89 -17.60
N ASP A 39 10.95 -3.89 -18.10
CA ASP A 39 9.56 -3.87 -18.55
C ASP A 39 8.59 -4.58 -17.59
N ASP A 40 9.07 -5.04 -16.43
CA ASP A 40 8.21 -5.69 -15.44
C ASP A 40 7.12 -4.71 -14.93
N PRO A 41 5.86 -5.18 -14.80
CA PRO A 41 4.79 -4.34 -14.29
C PRO A 41 5.05 -4.00 -12.81
N PHE A 42 5.09 -2.70 -12.53
CA PHE A 42 5.27 -2.15 -11.20
C PHE A 42 4.50 -0.85 -11.06
N GLN A 43 3.85 -0.66 -9.92
CA GLN A 43 3.17 0.59 -9.57
C GLN A 43 3.23 0.81 -8.06
N ASN A 44 3.49 2.07 -7.67
CA ASN A 44 3.31 2.50 -6.28
C ASN A 44 1.98 3.25 -6.16
N ILE A 45 1.23 2.97 -5.10
CA ILE A 45 0.02 3.71 -4.72
C ILE A 45 0.15 4.21 -3.28
N TYR A 46 -0.46 5.36 -3.01
CA TYR A 46 -0.54 5.94 -1.68
C TYR A 46 -1.96 5.75 -1.15
N VAL A 47 -2.10 5.34 0.11
CA VAL A 47 -3.40 5.05 0.71
C VAL A 47 -3.41 5.45 2.18
N HIS A 48 -4.59 5.78 2.70
CA HIS A 48 -4.80 5.82 4.15
C HIS A 48 -4.85 4.41 4.73
N SER A 49 -4.37 4.24 5.96
CA SER A 49 -4.39 2.98 6.71
C SER A 49 -5.79 2.41 6.86
N HIS A 50 -6.77 3.23 7.23
CA HIS A 50 -8.17 2.83 7.33
C HIS A 50 -8.75 2.37 5.98
N CYS A 51 -8.46 3.09 4.90
CA CYS A 51 -8.88 2.69 3.55
C CYS A 51 -8.25 1.34 3.14
N ALA A 52 -6.98 1.12 3.48
CA ALA A 52 -6.31 -0.15 3.23
C ALA A 52 -6.95 -1.30 4.03
N LYS A 53 -7.23 -1.11 5.32
CA LYS A 53 -7.94 -2.11 6.15
C LYS A 53 -9.27 -2.53 5.53
N ASP A 54 -10.08 -1.55 5.13
CA ASP A 54 -11.42 -1.79 4.60
C ASP A 54 -11.41 -2.43 3.20
N ARG A 55 -10.46 -2.03 2.34
CA ARG A 55 -10.49 -2.37 0.91
C ARG A 55 -9.48 -3.44 0.49
N MET A 56 -8.44 -3.70 1.29
CA MET A 56 -7.41 -4.69 1.00
C MET A 56 -7.52 -5.96 1.87
N ALA A 57 -8.49 -6.04 2.79
CA ALA A 57 -8.84 -7.29 3.44
C ALA A 57 -9.29 -8.31 2.37
N GLY A 58 -8.45 -9.31 2.11
CA GLY A 58 -8.61 -10.29 1.03
C GLY A 58 -8.71 -11.73 1.53
N ALA A 59 -8.92 -12.66 0.60
CA ALA A 59 -9.19 -14.08 0.89
C ALA A 59 -8.05 -14.84 1.61
N THR A 60 -6.80 -14.36 1.52
CA THR A 60 -5.61 -15.05 2.05
C THR A 60 -4.72 -14.19 2.95
N MET A 61 -5.10 -12.94 3.21
CA MET A 61 -4.33 -12.05 4.09
C MET A 61 -5.25 -11.25 5.00
N SER A 62 -5.10 -11.50 6.30
CA SER A 62 -5.46 -10.53 7.34
C SER A 62 -4.32 -9.53 7.43
N LEU A 63 -4.62 -8.24 7.34
CA LEU A 63 -3.62 -7.21 7.60
C LEU A 63 -3.40 -7.15 9.11
N GLU A 64 -2.20 -7.52 9.57
CA GLU A 64 -1.90 -7.59 11.00
C GLU A 64 -1.86 -6.18 11.62
N PRO A 65 -2.34 -6.00 12.87
CA PRO A 65 -2.34 -4.72 13.59
C PRO A 65 -1.00 -3.95 13.57
N PRO A 66 0.19 -4.60 13.65
CA PRO A 66 1.47 -3.91 13.62
C PRO A 66 1.75 -3.16 12.31
N VAL A 67 1.11 -3.56 11.19
CA VAL A 67 1.23 -2.87 9.89
C VAL A 67 0.67 -1.45 9.97
N PHE A 68 -0.20 -1.16 10.94
CA PHE A 68 -0.91 0.09 11.09
C PHE A 68 -0.52 0.88 12.35
N GLY A 69 0.52 0.45 13.07
CA GLY A 69 0.98 1.11 14.27
C GLY A 69 0.04 0.95 15.48
N GLU A 70 -0.78 -0.10 15.51
CA GLU A 70 -1.63 -0.43 16.67
C GLU A 70 -0.90 -1.39 17.63
N GLU A 71 -1.09 -1.19 18.95
CA GLU A 71 -0.67 -2.14 19.99
C GLU A 71 -1.68 -3.31 20.07
N ASP A 72 -1.18 -4.54 20.32
CA ASP A 72 -1.96 -5.80 20.37
C ASP A 72 -3.20 -5.79 21.29
#